data_AF-A0A5C7JDD1-F1
#
_entry.id   AF-A0A5C7JDD1-F1
#
_cell.length_a   1.000
_cell.length_b   1.000
_cell.length_c   1.000
_cell.angle_alpha   90.00
_cell.angle_beta   90.00
_cell.angle_gamma   90.00
#
_symmetry.space_group_name_H-M   'P 1'
#
loop_
_entity.id
_entity.type
_entity.pdbx_description
1 polymer ?
#
loop_
_entity_poly.entity_id
_entity_poly.type
_entity_poly.pdbx_seq_one_letter_code
_entity_poly.pdbx_strand_id
1 'polypeptide(L)'
;MKIANIVSHNKVNVSEHFNVVESMDKIIHGLPTLIIGFDYVNKHYPDFDIMERKLGDNLYWTVKRTEKRDKYEEDLSWFMNKVLKDLVADVNYVFVDPIQYHGKVIRKIIKKFYSIPNKITYQDGQMLYVYGEKIIFGIDLKLLKYIGLNPIKIKQKILAQSSVFLGDSDILIEYKNSVEELDDKVRYIPYLFSITNEQNDTSSLIHISRES
;
A
#
# COMPACT_ATOMS: atom_id res chain seq x y z
N MET A 1 -0.31 10.02 -2.23
CA MET A 1 -0.15 9.57 -3.63
C MET A 1 -1.43 8.94 -4.15
N LYS A 2 -1.80 9.27 -5.40
CA LYS A 2 -2.84 8.55 -6.14
C LYS A 2 -2.21 7.34 -6.83
N ILE A 3 -2.86 6.18 -6.75
CA ILE A 3 -2.31 4.90 -7.23
C ILE A 3 -2.97 4.41 -8.52
N ALA A 4 -4.18 4.91 -8.82
CA ALA A 4 -4.94 4.61 -10.03
C ALA A 4 -5.99 5.69 -10.30
N ASN A 5 -6.47 5.74 -11.54
CA ASN A 5 -7.57 6.59 -11.97
C ASN A 5 -8.87 5.77 -12.09
N ILE A 6 -9.98 6.40 -11.76
CA ILE A 6 -11.34 5.90 -12.02
C ILE A 6 -12.09 7.02 -12.74
N VAL A 7 -12.51 6.77 -13.97
CA VAL A 7 -13.26 7.73 -14.79
C VAL A 7 -14.75 7.39 -14.67
N SER A 8 -15.52 8.27 -14.05
CA SER A 8 -16.95 8.08 -13.82
C SER A 8 -17.68 9.42 -13.74
N HIS A 9 -18.85 9.51 -14.39
CA HIS A 9 -19.77 10.64 -14.24
C HIS A 9 -20.54 10.60 -12.91
N ASN A 10 -20.64 9.43 -12.28
CA ASN A 10 -21.32 9.26 -11.00
C ASN A 10 -20.30 9.18 -9.86
N LYS A 11 -20.73 9.55 -8.65
CA LYS A 11 -19.91 9.38 -7.45
C LYS A 11 -19.61 7.88 -7.22
N VAL A 12 -18.33 7.57 -7.09
CA VAL A 12 -17.81 6.22 -6.78
C VAL A 12 -17.24 6.24 -5.36
N ASN A 13 -17.61 5.27 -4.54
CA ASN A 13 -17.13 5.17 -3.16
C ASN A 13 -15.88 4.29 -3.12
N VAL A 14 -14.71 4.92 -3.07
CA VAL A 14 -13.39 4.28 -3.05
C VAL A 14 -12.47 5.03 -2.09
N SER A 15 -11.36 4.39 -1.70
CA SER A 15 -10.36 5.02 -0.83
C SER A 15 -9.74 6.27 -1.47
N GLU A 16 -9.19 7.16 -0.65
CA GLU A 16 -8.57 8.41 -1.11
C GLU A 16 -7.34 8.19 -1.98
N HIS A 17 -6.82 6.97 -2.06
CA HIS A 17 -5.71 6.62 -2.94
C HIS A 17 -6.12 6.56 -4.42
N PHE A 18 -7.42 6.51 -4.75
CA PHE A 18 -7.90 6.54 -6.12
C PHE A 18 -8.18 7.97 -6.59
N ASN A 19 -7.81 8.27 -7.83
CA ASN A 19 -8.13 9.51 -8.51
C ASN A 19 -9.44 9.34 -9.27
N VAL A 20 -10.57 9.76 -8.66
CA VAL A 20 -11.88 9.69 -9.30
C VAL A 20 -12.14 10.97 -10.08
N VAL A 21 -12.32 10.87 -11.39
CA VAL A 21 -12.50 12.01 -12.29
C VAL A 21 -13.64 11.78 -13.27
N GLU A 22 -14.21 12.86 -13.79
CA GLU A 22 -15.36 12.79 -14.71
C GLU A 22 -14.96 12.57 -16.17
N SER A 23 -13.70 12.79 -16.53
CA SER A 23 -13.22 12.69 -17.91
C SER A 23 -11.77 12.19 -17.99
N MET A 24 -11.43 11.59 -19.13
CA MET A 24 -10.08 11.10 -19.42
C MET A 24 -9.02 12.22 -19.41
N ASP A 25 -9.39 13.47 -19.69
CA ASP A 25 -8.45 14.60 -19.71
C ASP A 25 -7.93 14.99 -18.31
N LYS A 26 -8.61 14.54 -17.25
CA LYS A 26 -8.28 14.85 -15.85
C LYS A 26 -7.50 13.72 -15.17
N ILE A 27 -7.15 12.66 -15.89
CA ILE A 27 -6.43 11.53 -15.32
C ILE A 27 -4.98 11.90 -15.01
N ILE A 28 -4.38 11.19 -14.06
CA ILE A 28 -2.94 11.23 -13.85
C ILE A 28 -2.32 10.23 -14.82
N HIS A 29 -1.57 10.73 -15.81
CA HIS A 29 -0.94 9.90 -16.84
C HIS A 29 0.05 8.90 -16.22
N GLY A 30 0.09 7.70 -16.80
CA GLY A 30 0.96 6.60 -16.36
C GLY A 30 0.37 5.71 -15.28
N LEU A 31 -0.73 6.10 -14.62
CA LEU A 31 -1.42 5.25 -13.65
C LEU A 31 -2.45 4.30 -14.31
N PRO A 32 -2.69 3.11 -13.74
CA PRO A 32 -3.79 2.25 -14.13
C PRO A 32 -5.13 3.00 -14.10
N THR A 33 -5.94 2.82 -15.13
CA THR A 33 -7.18 3.59 -15.31
C THR A 33 -8.36 2.66 -15.57
N LEU A 34 -9.43 2.80 -14.78
CA LEU A 34 -10.71 2.14 -14.98
C LEU A 34 -11.75 3.15 -15.49
N ILE A 35 -12.35 2.87 -16.65
CA ILE A 35 -13.46 3.65 -17.21
C ILE A 35 -14.79 3.00 -16.83
N ILE A 36 -15.71 3.76 -16.23
CA ILE A 36 -17.05 3.29 -15.87
C ILE A 36 -18.07 3.84 -16.88
N GLY A 37 -18.61 2.93 -17.70
CA GLY A 37 -19.76 3.15 -18.55
C GLY A 37 -19.56 2.70 -19.99
N PHE A 38 -20.48 1.84 -20.46
CA PHE A 38 -20.41 1.25 -21.78
C PHE A 38 -20.45 2.28 -22.92
N ASP A 39 -21.36 3.27 -22.83
CA ASP A 39 -21.55 4.27 -23.89
C ASP A 39 -20.26 5.04 -24.22
N TYR A 40 -19.49 5.37 -23.19
CA TYR A 40 -18.22 6.06 -23.35
C TYR A 40 -17.20 5.16 -24.06
N VAL A 41 -17.06 3.92 -23.59
CA VAL A 41 -16.11 2.97 -24.15
C VAL A 41 -16.45 2.66 -25.61
N ASN A 42 -17.71 2.36 -25.92
CA ASN A 42 -18.17 2.04 -27.27
C ASN A 42 -17.95 3.20 -28.26
N LYS A 43 -18.02 4.45 -27.79
CA LYS A 43 -17.75 5.64 -28.62
C LYS A 43 -16.26 5.87 -28.89
N HIS A 44 -15.40 5.61 -27.90
CA HIS A 44 -13.98 5.98 -27.94
C HIS A 44 -13.04 4.80 -28.25
N TYR A 45 -13.52 3.57 -28.09
CA TYR A 45 -12.79 2.32 -28.31
C TYR A 45 -13.71 1.33 -29.06
N PRO A 46 -14.11 1.62 -30.31
CA PRO A 46 -15.17 0.86 -31.00
C PRO A 46 -14.83 -0.62 -31.27
N ASP A 47 -13.55 -0.98 -31.31
CA ASP A 47 -13.07 -2.33 -31.65
C ASP A 47 -12.78 -3.20 -30.42
N PHE A 48 -13.19 -2.79 -29.22
CA PHE A 48 -12.98 -3.56 -27.99
C PHE A 48 -13.88 -4.80 -27.90
N ASP A 49 -13.37 -5.86 -27.28
CA ASP A 49 -14.19 -7.01 -26.91
C ASP A 49 -14.95 -6.70 -25.61
N ILE A 50 -16.28 -6.69 -25.68
CA ILE A 50 -17.20 -6.49 -24.55
C ILE A 50 -17.02 -7.57 -23.45
N MET A 51 -16.48 -8.74 -23.82
CA MET A 51 -16.21 -9.82 -22.87
C MET A 51 -14.88 -9.62 -22.13
N GLU A 52 -13.98 -8.78 -22.65
CA GLU A 52 -12.70 -8.47 -22.04
C GLU A 52 -12.76 -7.19 -21.21
N ARG A 53 -12.16 -7.21 -20.01
CA ARG A 53 -12.09 -6.03 -19.12
C ARG A 53 -11.01 -5.04 -19.55
N LYS A 54 -10.06 -5.46 -20.38
CA LYS A 54 -8.87 -4.70 -20.75
C LYS A 54 -9.12 -4.02 -22.10
N LEU A 55 -8.91 -2.70 -22.17
CA LEU A 55 -8.94 -1.93 -23.42
C LEU A 55 -7.54 -1.70 -24.00
N GLY A 56 -6.51 -1.80 -23.16
CA GLY A 56 -5.13 -1.54 -23.52
C GLY A 56 -4.24 -1.66 -22.30
N ASP A 57 -2.97 -1.29 -22.44
CA ASP A 57 -2.03 -1.38 -21.33
C ASP A 57 -2.41 -0.42 -20.20
N ASN A 58 -2.59 -1.00 -19.01
CA ASN A 58 -3.06 -0.30 -17.82
C ASN A 58 -4.41 0.44 -18.00
N LEU A 59 -5.20 0.06 -19.01
CA LEU A 59 -6.51 0.64 -19.29
C LEU A 59 -7.58 -0.45 -19.25
N TYR A 60 -8.58 -0.22 -18.41
CA TYR A 60 -9.65 -1.16 -18.12
C TYR A 60 -11.00 -0.46 -18.20
N TRP A 61 -12.07 -1.25 -18.30
CA TRP A 61 -13.41 -0.72 -18.27
C TRP A 61 -14.39 -1.62 -17.53
N THR A 62 -15.51 -1.02 -17.12
CA THR A 62 -16.69 -1.74 -16.66
C THR A 62 -17.95 -0.96 -16.98
N VAL A 63 -19.09 -1.61 -16.81
CA VAL A 63 -20.43 -1.05 -16.97
C VAL A 63 -20.82 -0.14 -15.80
N LYS A 64 -21.80 0.74 -15.97
CA LYS A 64 -22.36 1.52 -14.87
C LYS A 64 -23.09 0.60 -13.89
N ARG A 65 -23.17 1.00 -12.63
CA ARG A 65 -23.95 0.30 -11.61
C ARG A 65 -25.42 0.10 -12.00
N THR A 66 -26.00 1.06 -12.73
CA THR A 66 -27.38 1.01 -13.24
C THR A 66 -27.56 0.07 -14.43
N GLU A 67 -26.49 -0.25 -15.16
CA GLU A 67 -26.52 -1.14 -16.33
C GLU A 67 -26.46 -2.61 -15.88
N LYS A 68 -25.52 -2.95 -15.00
CA LYS A 68 -25.45 -4.29 -14.39
C LYS A 68 -24.70 -4.24 -13.06
N ARG A 69 -25.45 -4.19 -11.96
CA ARG A 69 -24.93 -3.97 -10.60
C ARG A 69 -23.85 -4.98 -10.20
N ASP A 70 -24.14 -6.28 -10.34
CA ASP A 70 -23.23 -7.33 -9.88
C ASP A 70 -21.89 -7.27 -10.60
N LYS A 71 -21.93 -7.04 -11.92
CA LYS A 71 -20.71 -6.92 -12.73
C LYS A 71 -19.91 -5.66 -12.40
N TYR A 72 -20.59 -4.53 -12.18
CA TYR A 72 -19.94 -3.30 -11.73
C TYR A 72 -19.22 -3.50 -10.39
N GLU A 73 -19.89 -4.10 -9.40
CA GLU A 73 -19.30 -4.32 -8.07
C GLU A 73 -18.11 -5.29 -8.14
N GLU A 74 -18.24 -6.38 -8.91
CA GLU A 74 -17.16 -7.35 -9.14
C GLU A 74 -15.94 -6.72 -9.85
N ASP A 75 -16.16 -6.01 -10.95
CA ASP A 75 -15.07 -5.46 -11.76
C ASP A 75 -14.36 -4.31 -11.03
N LEU A 76 -15.09 -3.48 -10.28
CA LEU A 76 -14.51 -2.42 -9.46
C LEU A 76 -13.64 -3.01 -8.34
N SER A 77 -14.15 -4.00 -7.60
CA SER A 77 -13.37 -4.69 -6.57
C SER A 77 -12.13 -5.36 -7.15
N TRP A 78 -12.27 -6.05 -8.29
CA TRP A 78 -11.15 -6.65 -9.00
C TRP A 78 -10.08 -5.60 -9.37
N PHE A 79 -10.48 -4.44 -9.90
CA PHE A 79 -9.55 -3.40 -10.30
C PHE A 79 -8.78 -2.83 -9.10
N MET A 80 -9.46 -2.53 -8.00
CA MET A 80 -8.82 -2.02 -6.78
C MET A 80 -7.80 -3.02 -6.23
N ASN A 81 -8.20 -4.29 -6.10
CA ASN A 81 -7.34 -5.38 -5.67
C ASN A 81 -6.12 -5.53 -6.58
N LYS A 82 -6.31 -5.46 -7.90
CA LYS A 82 -5.22 -5.56 -8.87
C LYS A 82 -4.20 -4.44 -8.65
N VAL A 83 -4.66 -3.19 -8.58
CA VAL A 83 -3.79 -2.02 -8.43
C VAL A 83 -2.98 -2.10 -7.15
N LEU A 84 -3.60 -2.46 -6.02
CA LEU A 84 -2.87 -2.61 -4.76
C LEU A 84 -1.90 -3.79 -4.78
N LYS A 85 -2.28 -4.93 -5.39
CA LYS A 85 -1.38 -6.08 -5.54
C LYS A 85 -0.16 -5.74 -6.37
N ASP A 86 -0.35 -5.02 -7.48
CA ASP A 86 0.75 -4.54 -8.31
C ASP A 86 1.64 -3.53 -7.55
N LEU A 87 1.03 -2.64 -6.76
CA LEU A 87 1.73 -1.63 -5.96
C LEU A 87 2.67 -2.25 -4.90
N VAL A 88 2.31 -3.39 -4.33
CA VAL A 88 3.12 -4.09 -3.32
C VAL A 88 3.98 -5.22 -3.91
N ALA A 89 3.88 -5.48 -5.21
CA ALA A 89 4.51 -6.64 -5.86
C ALA A 89 6.05 -6.60 -5.79
N ASP A 90 6.63 -5.40 -5.77
CA ASP A 90 8.08 -5.19 -5.70
C ASP A 90 8.60 -5.04 -4.26
N VAL A 91 7.71 -5.12 -3.26
CA VAL A 91 8.06 -5.02 -1.84
C VAL A 91 8.39 -6.40 -1.29
N ASN A 92 9.67 -6.59 -0.96
CA ASN A 92 10.18 -7.84 -0.39
C ASN A 92 9.84 -7.94 1.10
N TYR A 93 9.33 -9.09 1.52
CA TYR A 93 9.11 -9.37 2.94
C TYR A 93 10.16 -10.34 3.49
N VAL A 94 10.77 -9.97 4.61
CA VAL A 94 11.75 -10.80 5.32
C VAL A 94 11.27 -10.99 6.76
N PHE A 95 10.77 -12.18 7.08
CA PHE A 95 10.54 -12.57 8.47
C PHE A 95 11.89 -12.87 9.14
N VAL A 96 12.20 -12.16 10.23
CA VAL A 96 13.45 -12.28 10.96
C VAL A 96 13.31 -13.37 12.01
N ASP A 97 13.68 -14.59 11.61
CA ASP A 97 13.63 -15.77 12.48
C ASP A 97 15.04 -16.16 12.99
N PRO A 98 15.43 -15.75 14.20
CA PRO A 98 16.71 -16.13 14.81
C PRO A 98 16.80 -17.61 15.23
N ILE A 99 15.69 -18.36 15.24
CA ILE A 99 15.70 -19.81 15.53
C ILE A 99 16.05 -20.58 14.26
N GLN A 100 15.39 -20.26 13.15
CA GLN A 100 15.56 -20.98 11.89
C GLN A 100 16.84 -20.57 11.15
N TYR A 101 17.25 -19.30 11.25
CA TYR A 101 18.39 -18.81 10.48
C TYR A 101 19.73 -18.97 11.21
N HIS A 102 20.74 -19.39 10.45
CA HIS A 102 22.12 -19.38 10.91
C HIS A 102 22.59 -17.96 11.27
N GLY A 103 23.47 -17.84 12.27
CA GLY A 103 23.98 -16.55 12.74
C GLY A 103 24.62 -15.68 11.66
N LYS A 104 25.19 -16.26 10.60
CA LYS A 104 25.70 -15.50 9.44
C LYS A 104 24.59 -14.77 8.69
N VAL A 105 23.44 -15.41 8.51
CA VAL A 105 22.26 -14.82 7.84
C VAL A 105 21.66 -13.72 8.71
N ILE A 106 21.48 -13.98 10.01
CA ILE A 106 21.00 -12.97 10.97
C ILE A 106 21.90 -11.73 10.97
N ARG A 107 23.23 -11.91 10.97
CA ARG A 107 24.15 -10.77 10.85
C ARG A 107 23.99 -10.00 9.55
N LYS A 108 23.72 -10.66 8.42
CA LYS A 108 23.45 -9.97 7.14
C LYS A 108 22.14 -9.17 7.21
N ILE A 109 21.08 -9.75 7.76
CA ILE A 109 19.79 -9.07 7.97
C ILE A 109 19.99 -7.84 8.84
N ILE A 110 20.67 -7.97 9.99
CA ILE A 110 20.95 -6.85 10.89
C ILE A 110 21.77 -5.76 10.20
N LYS A 111 22.82 -6.13 9.44
CA LYS A 111 23.60 -5.15 8.67
C LYS A 111 22.75 -4.41 7.63
N LYS A 112 21.91 -5.14 6.88
CA LYS A 112 21.00 -4.53 5.89
C LYS A 112 20.00 -3.60 6.58
N PHE A 113 19.41 -4.04 7.70
CA PHE A 113 18.53 -3.21 8.52
C PHE A 113 19.21 -1.88 8.90
N TYR A 114 20.42 -1.91 9.45
CA TYR A 114 21.12 -0.67 9.84
C TYR A 114 21.53 0.21 8.66
N SER A 115 21.75 -0.36 7.46
CA SER A 115 22.13 0.42 6.28
C SER A 115 20.99 1.25 5.67
N ILE A 116 19.74 0.87 5.92
CA ILE A 116 18.58 1.52 5.30
C ILE A 116 18.28 2.85 6.02
N PRO A 117 18.24 4.00 5.33
CA PRO A 117 17.80 5.27 5.92
C PRO A 117 16.27 5.33 6.09
N ASN A 118 15.77 6.30 6.88
CA ASN A 118 14.35 6.67 6.96
C ASN A 118 13.35 5.51 7.11
N LYS A 119 13.58 4.64 8.10
CA LYS A 119 12.74 3.47 8.32
C LYS A 119 11.39 3.85 8.92
N ILE A 120 10.32 3.28 8.40
CA ILE A 120 8.98 3.42 8.96
C ILE A 120 8.63 2.12 9.68
N THR A 121 8.35 2.21 10.98
CA THR A 121 7.99 1.05 11.79
C THR A 121 6.51 1.07 12.12
N TYR A 122 5.82 -0.05 11.88
CA TYR A 122 4.46 -0.30 12.32
C TYR A 122 4.43 -1.43 13.34
N GLN A 123 3.65 -1.28 14.41
CA GLN A 123 3.41 -2.32 15.39
C GLN A 123 1.98 -2.83 15.30
N ASP A 124 1.84 -4.15 15.20
CA ASP A 124 0.57 -4.84 15.37
C ASP A 124 0.75 -5.96 16.42
N GLY A 125 0.10 -5.80 17.57
CA GLY A 125 0.27 -6.71 18.70
C GLY A 125 1.75 -6.89 19.12
N GLN A 126 2.28 -8.10 18.97
CA GLN A 126 3.69 -8.45 19.24
C GLN A 126 4.58 -8.48 17.99
N MET A 127 4.04 -8.11 16.83
CA MET A 127 4.78 -7.99 15.58
C MET A 127 5.24 -6.55 15.37
N LEU A 128 6.50 -6.40 14.96
CA LEU A 128 7.02 -5.16 14.39
C LEU A 128 7.27 -5.37 12.90
N TYR A 129 6.76 -4.47 12.09
CA TYR A 129 7.00 -4.39 10.65
C TYR A 129 7.82 -3.14 10.36
N VAL A 130 9.03 -3.31 9.84
CA VAL A 130 9.92 -2.18 9.54
C VAL A 130 10.13 -2.10 8.04
N TYR A 131 9.62 -1.04 7.43
CA TYR A 131 9.78 -0.76 6.01
C TYR A 131 10.98 0.15 5.74
N GLY A 132 11.70 -0.15 4.66
CA GLY A 132 12.55 0.80 3.95
C GLY A 132 13.24 0.15 2.75
N GLU A 133 13.54 0.94 1.71
CA GLU A 133 14.11 0.47 0.43
C GLU A 133 13.38 -0.74 -0.17
N LYS A 134 12.05 -0.71 -0.22
CA LYS A 134 11.21 -1.83 -0.74
C LYS A 134 11.41 -3.16 0.00
N ILE A 135 11.86 -3.12 1.25
CA ILE A 135 11.97 -4.29 2.12
C ILE A 135 11.16 -4.04 3.39
N ILE A 136 10.36 -5.03 3.80
CA ILE A 136 9.68 -5.08 5.09
C ILE A 136 10.30 -6.19 5.93
N PHE A 137 10.89 -5.82 7.07
CA PHE A 137 11.33 -6.76 8.08
C PHE A 137 10.19 -7.04 9.06
N GLY A 138 9.76 -8.30 9.16
CA GLY A 138 8.83 -8.76 10.18
C GLY A 138 9.59 -9.32 11.39
N ILE A 139 9.35 -8.76 12.57
CA ILE A 139 10.06 -9.13 13.81
C ILE A 139 9.02 -9.51 14.87
N ASP A 140 9.02 -10.77 15.28
CA ASP A 140 8.14 -11.27 16.33
C ASP A 140 8.79 -11.08 17.71
N LEU A 141 8.25 -10.16 18.51
CA LEU A 141 8.72 -9.89 19.87
C LEU A 141 8.48 -11.07 20.83
N LYS A 142 7.46 -11.90 20.58
CA LYS A 142 7.19 -13.12 21.35
C LYS A 142 8.26 -14.17 21.07
N LEU A 143 8.65 -14.33 19.81
CA LEU A 143 9.76 -15.23 19.40
C LEU A 143 11.07 -14.80 20.05
N LEU A 144 11.39 -13.51 20.02
CA LEU A 144 12.59 -12.97 20.67
C LEU A 144 12.59 -13.23 22.18
N LYS A 145 11.44 -13.04 22.85
CA LYS A 145 11.29 -13.36 24.26
C LYS A 145 11.50 -14.85 24.54
N TYR A 146 10.97 -15.72 23.70
CA TYR A 146 11.08 -17.18 23.84
C TYR A 146 12.54 -17.66 23.86
N ILE A 147 13.40 -17.07 23.02
CA ILE A 147 14.83 -17.40 22.96
C ILE A 147 15.69 -16.65 24.01
N GLY A 148 15.06 -16.01 24.99
CA GLY A 148 15.75 -15.32 26.08
C GLY A 148 16.25 -13.91 25.76
N LEU A 149 15.86 -13.32 24.62
CA LEU A 149 16.16 -11.92 24.34
C LEU A 149 15.15 -10.99 25.02
N ASN A 150 15.56 -9.75 25.30
CA ASN A 150 14.68 -8.74 25.89
C ASN A 150 13.93 -7.98 24.77
N PRO A 151 12.63 -8.25 24.55
CA PRO A 151 11.87 -7.63 23.47
C PRO A 151 11.73 -6.12 23.62
N ILE A 152 11.68 -5.61 24.86
CA ILE A 152 11.58 -4.17 25.15
C ILE A 152 12.84 -3.46 24.65
N LYS A 153 14.02 -3.98 25.00
CA LYS A 153 15.31 -3.42 24.56
C LYS A 153 15.45 -3.47 23.04
N ILE A 154 15.01 -4.56 22.40
CA ILE A 154 15.09 -4.71 20.94
C ILE A 154 14.14 -3.72 20.26
N LYS A 155 12.89 -3.64 20.71
CA LYS A 155 11.92 -2.65 20.22
C LYS A 155 12.49 -1.23 20.32
N GLN A 156 13.00 -0.83 21.48
CA GLN A 156 13.60 0.49 21.67
C GLN A 156 14.75 0.78 20.69
N LYS A 157 15.61 -0.21 20.41
CA LYS A 157 16.68 -0.07 19.42
C LYS A 157 16.15 0.12 17.99
N ILE A 158 15.08 -0.58 17.62
CA ILE A 158 14.43 -0.43 16.31
C ILE A 158 13.81 0.96 16.19
N LEU A 159 13.07 1.39 17.20
CA LEU A 159 12.41 2.71 17.22
C LEU A 159 13.41 3.86 17.16
N ALA A 160 14.53 3.76 17.87
CA ALA A 160 15.61 4.75 17.82
C ALA A 160 16.26 4.89 16.42
N GLN A 161 16.00 3.96 15.50
CA GLN A 161 16.50 3.95 14.12
C GLN A 161 15.39 4.22 13.09
N SER A 162 14.16 4.43 13.56
CA SER A 162 12.97 4.69 12.74
C SER A 162 12.74 6.19 12.66
N SER A 163 12.42 6.68 11.45
CA SER A 163 11.97 8.06 11.26
C SER A 163 10.53 8.25 11.73
N VAL A 164 9.69 7.22 11.55
CA VAL A 164 8.28 7.23 11.94
C VAL A 164 7.93 5.94 12.66
N PHE A 165 7.10 6.04 13.70
CA PHE A 165 6.52 4.91 14.41
C PHE A 165 5.00 4.98 14.39
N LEU A 166 4.38 3.93 13.85
CA LEU A 166 2.95 3.73 13.71
C LEU A 166 2.53 2.65 14.72
N GLY A 167 2.07 3.06 15.91
CA GLY A 167 1.71 2.12 16.98
C GLY A 167 0.28 2.26 17.48
N ASP A 168 -0.49 3.19 16.92
CA ASP A 168 -1.84 3.48 17.36
C ASP A 168 -2.87 2.60 16.62
N SER A 169 -3.94 2.21 17.30
CA SER A 169 -5.08 1.52 16.70
C SER A 169 -5.69 2.32 15.55
N ASP A 170 -5.58 3.65 15.62
CA ASP A 170 -6.10 4.57 14.61
C ASP A 170 -5.44 4.36 13.23
N ILE A 171 -4.17 3.93 13.20
CA ILE A 171 -3.48 3.61 11.94
C ILE A 171 -4.14 2.40 11.26
N LEU A 172 -4.51 1.37 12.01
CA LEU A 172 -5.17 0.22 11.39
C LEU A 172 -6.54 0.60 10.83
N ILE A 173 -7.26 1.51 11.49
CA ILE A 173 -8.54 2.05 11.01
C ILE A 173 -8.34 2.83 9.71
N GLU A 174 -7.32 3.68 9.63
CA GLU A 174 -6.97 4.47 8.44
C GLU A 174 -6.71 3.58 7.22
N TYR A 175 -5.95 2.50 7.39
CA TYR A 175 -5.55 1.62 6.29
C TYR A 175 -6.46 0.39 6.10
N LYS A 176 -7.59 0.29 6.81
CA LYS A 176 -8.43 -0.91 6.87
C LYS A 176 -8.82 -1.43 5.48
N ASN A 177 -9.38 -0.58 4.62
CA ASN A 177 -9.84 -0.98 3.29
C ASN A 177 -8.68 -1.47 2.42
N SER A 178 -7.55 -0.77 2.45
CA SER A 178 -6.35 -1.15 1.69
C SER A 178 -5.75 -2.47 2.18
N VAL A 179 -5.87 -2.76 3.48
CA VAL A 179 -5.42 -4.02 4.08
C VAL A 179 -6.34 -5.18 3.70
N GLU A 180 -7.67 -4.98 3.74
CA GLU A 180 -8.65 -5.97 3.29
C GLU A 180 -8.41 -6.37 1.82
N GLU A 181 -8.15 -5.38 0.95
CA GLU A 181 -7.82 -5.60 -0.47
C GLU A 181 -6.46 -6.31 -0.69
N LEU A 182 -5.57 -6.27 0.33
CA LEU A 182 -4.28 -6.95 0.35
C LEU A 182 -4.33 -8.31 1.10
N ASP A 183 -5.49 -8.97 1.13
CA ASP A 183 -5.71 -10.24 1.83
C ASP A 183 -5.34 -10.17 3.33
N ASP A 184 -5.72 -9.07 3.99
CA ASP A 184 -5.49 -8.78 5.42
C ASP A 184 -4.00 -8.70 5.84
N LYS A 185 -3.12 -8.41 4.89
CA LYS A 185 -1.67 -8.35 5.13
C LYS A 185 -1.25 -7.01 5.72
N VAL A 186 -1.50 -6.82 7.02
CA VAL A 186 -1.12 -5.64 7.83
C VAL A 186 0.37 -5.24 7.72
N ARG A 187 1.24 -6.17 7.34
CA ARG A 187 2.67 -5.93 7.12
C ARG A 187 2.97 -4.81 6.11
N TYR A 188 2.05 -4.52 5.19
CA TYR A 188 2.24 -3.50 4.16
C TYR A 188 1.90 -2.07 4.63
N ILE A 189 1.25 -1.90 5.78
CA ILE A 189 0.92 -0.58 6.35
C ILE A 189 2.11 0.40 6.35
N PRO A 190 3.32 0.07 6.84
CA PRO A 190 4.44 1.02 6.85
C PRO A 190 4.90 1.42 5.44
N TYR A 191 4.69 0.57 4.43
CA TYR A 191 4.91 0.93 3.02
C TYR A 191 3.80 1.84 2.49
N LEU A 192 2.53 1.50 2.72
CA LEU A 192 1.39 2.33 2.31
C LEU A 192 1.46 3.74 2.92
N PHE A 193 1.92 3.84 4.18
CA PHE A 193 2.19 5.10 4.84
C PHE A 193 3.30 5.89 4.13
N SER A 194 4.39 5.21 3.73
CA SER A 194 5.54 5.86 3.07
C SER A 194 5.13 6.58 1.78
N ILE A 195 4.39 5.90 0.89
CA ILE A 195 3.96 6.46 -0.39
C ILE A 195 2.87 7.52 -0.23
N THR A 196 2.13 7.50 0.88
CA THR A 196 1.10 8.51 1.17
C THR A 196 1.77 9.80 1.67
N ASN A 197 2.81 9.68 2.50
CA ASN A 197 3.43 10.81 3.19
C ASN A 197 4.73 11.36 2.54
N GLU A 198 5.43 10.60 1.69
CA GLU A 198 6.57 11.11 0.91
C GLU A 198 6.16 12.29 -0.02
N GLN A 199 4.88 12.37 -0.41
CA GLN A 199 4.37 13.52 -1.17
C GLN A 199 4.15 14.77 -0.31
N ASN A 200 3.84 14.61 0.98
CA ASN A 200 3.63 15.75 1.86
C ASN A 200 4.94 16.52 2.10
N ASP A 201 6.10 15.86 2.08
CA ASP A 201 7.40 16.54 2.17
C ASP A 201 7.77 17.30 0.88
N THR A 202 7.23 16.91 -0.29
CA THR A 202 7.39 17.70 -1.52
C THR A 202 6.39 18.86 -1.66
N SER A 203 5.29 18.85 -0.91
CA SER A 203 4.29 19.92 -0.89
C SER A 203 4.27 20.78 0.38
N SER A 204 5.08 20.45 1.38
CA SER A 204 5.06 21.10 2.69
C SER A 204 6.48 21.39 3.18
N LEU A 205 7.11 22.42 2.60
CA LEU A 205 8.01 23.27 3.38
C LEU A 205 7.18 24.03 4.43
N ILE A 206 6.65 23.31 5.42
CA ILE A 206 6.15 23.92 6.65
C ILE A 206 7.15 23.55 7.73
N HIS A 207 8.08 24.47 7.88
CA HIS A 207 9.03 24.55 8.96
C HIS A 207 8.27 24.53 10.29
N ILE A 208 8.22 23.39 10.98
CA ILE A 208 7.85 23.38 12.41
C ILE A 208 9.15 23.61 13.17
N SER A 209 9.33 24.87 13.57
CA SER A 209 10.37 25.29 14.50
C SER A 209 10.27 24.47 15.78
N ARG A 210 11.36 23.79 16.14
CA ARG A 210 11.54 23.29 17.50
C ARG A 210 11.85 24.51 18.37
N GLU A 211 10.86 25.00 19.10
CA GLU A 211 11.15 25.90 20.22
C GLU A 211 11.55 25.08 21.46
N SER A 212 12.71 25.50 21.95
CA SER A 212 13.40 25.36 23.25
C SER A 212 12.64 24.76 24.42
#